data_AF-A0A1X7VJG7-F1
#
_entry.id   AF-A0A1X7VJG7-F1
#
_cell.length_a   1.000
_cell.length_b   1.000
_cell.length_c   1.000
_cell.angle_alpha   90.00
_cell.angle_beta   90.00
_cell.angle_gamma   90.00
#
_symmetry.space_group_name_H-M   'P 1'
#
loop_
_entity.id
_entity.type
_entity.pdbx_description
1 polymer ?
#
loop_
_entity_poly.entity_id
_entity_poly.type
_entity_poly.pdbx_seq_one_letter_code
_entity_poly.pdbx_strand_id
1 'polypeptide(L)'
;MASTTSSSSSENNSNASPSATIAPSSCSTALWTHEMILQLIELFATNFCLYNVTEGSYHDRDKKRKATSEIAKAFRIKDDDFTKKIKNIWTQYIREQQNVTQRKTGEGADDVYVSKWI
;
A
#
# COMPACT_ATOMS: atom_id res chain seq x y z
N MET A 1 -24.56 54.59 52.33
CA MET A 1 -24.76 55.00 50.92
C MET A 1 -24.20 53.86 50.09
N ALA A 2 -25.02 52.88 49.68
CA ALA A 2 -25.95 52.92 48.53
C ALA A 2 -25.18 53.33 47.26
N SER A 3 -25.10 52.53 46.19
CA SER A 3 -26.22 51.83 45.53
C SER A 3 -25.71 50.61 44.74
N THR A 4 -26.34 49.43 44.79
CA THR A 4 -27.60 48.99 44.12
C THR A 4 -27.33 48.49 42.69
N THR A 5 -27.59 47.19 42.48
CA THR A 5 -28.28 46.56 41.32
C THR A 5 -27.63 46.69 39.93
N SER A 6 -27.70 45.73 39.01
CA SER A 6 -28.74 44.73 38.81
C SER A 6 -28.33 43.73 37.71
N SER A 7 -28.97 42.56 37.79
CA SER A 7 -29.64 41.86 36.68
C SER A 7 -28.84 41.06 35.65
N SER A 8 -29.38 39.84 35.48
CA SER A 8 -29.67 39.16 34.20
C SER A 8 -28.48 38.62 33.40
N SER A 9 -28.53 37.45 32.78
CA SER A 9 -29.55 36.41 32.63
C SER A 9 -28.81 35.12 32.27
N SER A 10 -29.43 33.99 32.61
CA SER A 10 -29.26 32.71 31.92
C SER A 10 -29.29 32.89 30.40
N GLU A 11 -28.40 32.20 29.68
CA GLU A 11 -28.75 31.33 28.55
C GLU A 11 -27.48 30.67 27.95
N ASN A 12 -27.46 29.36 28.12
CA ASN A 12 -26.87 28.36 27.25
C ASN A 12 -26.88 28.77 25.76
N ASN A 13 -25.73 28.66 25.09
CA ASN A 13 -25.76 28.41 23.65
C ASN A 13 -24.75 27.32 23.25
N SER A 14 -25.33 26.16 23.03
CA SER A 14 -24.76 24.95 22.48
C SER A 14 -24.53 25.14 20.99
N ASN A 15 -23.34 25.55 20.59
CA ASN A 15 -22.93 25.43 19.18
C ASN A 15 -22.24 24.08 18.99
N ALA A 16 -23.04 23.02 18.99
CA ALA A 16 -22.63 21.74 18.48
C ALA A 16 -22.77 21.71 16.96
N SER A 17 -21.71 21.22 16.31
CA SER A 17 -21.72 20.51 15.01
C SER A 17 -21.73 21.35 13.72
N PRO A 18 -21.35 20.77 12.55
CA PRO A 18 -20.17 19.91 12.28
C PRO A 18 -19.59 20.15 10.86
N SER A 19 -18.27 20.21 10.68
CA SER A 19 -17.56 19.90 9.40
C SER A 19 -16.09 20.30 9.53
N ALA A 20 -15.08 19.48 9.29
CA ALA A 20 -15.04 18.22 8.58
C ALA A 20 -14.27 17.20 9.43
N THR A 21 -14.99 16.15 9.79
CA THR A 21 -14.48 14.78 9.84
C THR A 21 -13.52 14.54 8.67
N ILE A 22 -12.20 14.64 8.88
CA ILE A 22 -11.26 13.84 8.09
C ILE A 22 -11.26 12.46 8.75
N ALA A 23 -12.36 11.75 8.60
CA ALA A 23 -12.23 10.32 8.46
C ALA A 23 -11.59 10.14 7.07
N PRO A 24 -10.43 9.50 6.92
CA PRO A 24 -10.20 8.70 5.74
C PRO A 24 -11.23 7.57 5.81
N SER A 25 -12.43 7.91 5.37
CA SER A 25 -13.54 7.02 5.15
C SER A 25 -13.12 5.98 4.13
N SER A 26 -13.48 4.75 4.44
CA SER A 26 -13.73 3.69 3.47
C SER A 26 -12.54 3.24 2.63
N CYS A 27 -11.91 2.17 3.12
CA CYS A 27 -11.22 1.16 2.28
C CYS A 27 -12.05 0.88 1.02
N SER A 28 -11.65 1.42 -0.13
CA SER A 28 -12.19 1.01 -1.42
C SER A 28 -11.19 1.39 -2.50
N THR A 29 -10.40 0.38 -2.89
CA THR A 29 -9.56 0.37 -4.10
C THR A 29 -8.66 1.60 -4.24
N ALA A 30 -7.50 1.59 -3.57
CA ALA A 30 -6.42 2.50 -3.94
C ALA A 30 -6.20 2.38 -5.45
N LEU A 31 -6.43 3.48 -6.18
CA LEU A 31 -6.13 3.57 -7.60
C LEU A 31 -4.60 3.49 -7.73
N TRP A 32 -4.11 2.32 -8.11
CA TRP A 32 -2.69 2.11 -8.35
C TRP A 32 -2.32 2.77 -9.67
N THR A 33 -1.80 4.00 -9.61
CA THR A 33 -1.25 4.66 -10.80
C THR A 33 0.05 4.02 -11.22
N HIS A 34 0.47 4.28 -12.46
CA HIS A 34 1.74 3.79 -12.96
C HIS A 34 2.93 4.30 -12.12
N GLU A 35 2.92 5.58 -11.71
CA GLU A 35 4.00 6.11 -10.86
C GLU A 35 4.05 5.42 -9.50
N MET A 36 2.89 5.12 -8.90
CA MET A 36 2.85 4.40 -7.62
C MET A 36 3.44 2.99 -7.74
N ILE A 37 3.20 2.31 -8.87
CA ILE A 37 3.77 0.99 -9.12
C ILE A 37 5.28 1.09 -9.32
N LEU A 38 5.78 2.09 -10.06
CA LEU A 38 7.22 2.31 -10.22
C LEU A 38 7.90 2.60 -8.88
N GLN A 39 7.36 3.51 -8.08
CA GLN A 39 7.85 3.80 -6.73
C GLN A 39 7.82 2.56 -5.83
N LEU A 40 6.78 1.73 -5.96
CA LEU A 40 6.69 0.48 -5.23
C LEU A 40 7.83 -0.46 -5.63
N ILE A 41 8.12 -0.60 -6.93
CA ILE A 41 9.21 -1.45 -7.43
C ILE A 41 10.56 -0.97 -6.91
N GLU A 42 10.82 0.34 -6.92
CA GLU A 42 12.06 0.92 -6.39
C GLU A 42 12.21 0.64 -4.87
N LEU A 43 11.15 0.87 -4.09
CA LEU A 43 11.14 0.56 -2.66
C LEU A 43 11.26 -0.94 -2.39
N PHE A 44 10.73 -1.79 -3.27
CA PHE A 44 10.86 -3.23 -3.14
C PHE A 44 12.28 -3.71 -3.43
N ALA A 45 12.94 -3.13 -4.44
CA ALA A 45 14.31 -3.46 -4.84
C ALA A 45 15.33 -3.07 -3.75
N THR A 46 15.08 -1.99 -3.00
CA THR A 46 15.93 -1.58 -1.88
C THR A 46 15.78 -2.48 -0.63
N ASN A 47 14.70 -3.26 -0.54
CA ASN A 47 14.40 -4.11 0.60
C ASN A 47 14.59 -5.60 0.26
N PHE A 48 15.85 -6.06 0.26
CA PHE A 48 16.23 -7.44 -0.06
C PHE A 48 15.50 -8.51 0.78
N CYS A 49 15.11 -8.19 2.02
CA CYS A 49 14.36 -9.09 2.90
C CYS A 49 12.98 -9.49 2.35
N LEU A 50 12.44 -8.75 1.38
CA LEU A 50 11.12 -9.01 0.81
C LEU A 50 11.15 -10.04 -0.33
N TYR A 51 12.25 -10.15 -1.06
CA TYR A 51 12.32 -10.96 -2.28
C TYR A 51 13.52 -11.89 -2.40
N ASN A 52 14.63 -11.57 -1.75
CA ASN A 52 15.86 -12.29 -1.97
C ASN A 52 15.95 -13.51 -1.04
N VAL A 53 15.60 -14.68 -1.57
CA VAL A 53 15.64 -15.95 -0.82
C VAL A 53 17.07 -16.33 -0.41
N THR A 54 18.11 -15.81 -1.09
CA THR A 54 19.52 -16.10 -0.75
C THR A 54 20.02 -15.30 0.45
N GLU A 55 19.31 -14.23 0.83
CA GLU A 55 19.66 -13.41 1.98
C GLU A 55 19.08 -13.99 3.26
N GLY A 56 19.89 -14.09 4.32
CA GLY A 56 19.41 -14.57 5.63
C GLY A 56 18.28 -13.71 6.19
N SER A 57 18.18 -12.45 5.76
CA SER A 57 17.12 -11.52 6.12
C SER A 57 15.73 -11.89 5.56
N TYR A 58 15.64 -12.77 4.56
CA TYR A 58 14.37 -13.24 4.00
C TYR A 58 13.58 -14.16 4.97
N HIS A 59 14.30 -14.93 5.79
CA HIS A 59 13.68 -15.80 6.80
C HIS A 59 13.21 -15.02 8.04
N ASP A 60 13.63 -13.75 8.18
CA ASP A 60 13.24 -12.89 9.28
C ASP A 60 11.84 -12.29 9.07
N ARG A 61 10.86 -12.89 9.74
CA ARG A 61 9.45 -12.48 9.67
C ARG A 61 9.23 -11.06 10.18
N ASP A 62 10.00 -10.62 11.17
CA ASP A 62 9.85 -9.30 11.77
C ASP A 62 10.38 -8.21 10.85
N LYS A 63 11.55 -8.43 10.23
CA LYS A 63 12.07 -7.52 9.20
C LYS A 63 11.12 -7.39 8.01
N LYS A 64 10.56 -8.51 7.55
CA LYS A 64 9.59 -8.49 6.45
C LYS A 64 8.31 -7.73 6.81
N ARG A 65 7.76 -7.94 8.01
CA ARG A 65 6.59 -7.18 8.49
C ARG A 65 6.90 -5.70 8.61
N LYS A 66 8.06 -5.36 9.18
CA LYS A 66 8.50 -3.97 9.37
C LYS A 66 8.64 -3.25 8.01
N ALA A 67 9.40 -3.82 7.08
CA ALA A 67 9.60 -3.24 5.75
C ALA A 67 8.25 -3.08 5.01
N THR A 68 7.38 -4.10 5.05
CA THR A 68 6.05 -4.01 4.43
C THR A 68 5.20 -2.88 5.02
N SER A 69 5.20 -2.74 6.34
CA SER A 69 4.44 -1.68 7.03
C SER A 69 5.02 -0.29 6.79
N GLU A 70 6.36 -0.15 6.71
CA GLU A 70 7.02 1.11 6.36
C GLU A 70 6.64 1.56 4.95
N ILE A 71 6.63 0.65 3.98
CA ILE A 71 6.21 0.98 2.62
C ILE A 71 4.71 1.29 2.57
N ALA A 72 3.85 0.51 3.25
CA ALA A 72 2.41 0.78 3.32
C ALA A 72 2.10 2.19 3.89
N LYS A 73 2.83 2.60 4.93
CA LYS A 73 2.75 3.95 5.51
C LYS A 73 3.16 5.03 4.52
N ALA A 74 4.22 4.81 3.73
CA ALA A 74 4.65 5.76 2.71
C ALA A 74 3.55 6.02 1.65
N PHE A 75 2.82 4.98 1.26
CA PHE A 75 1.69 5.09 0.34
C PHE A 75 0.36 5.50 1.00
N ARG A 76 0.30 5.59 2.34
CA ARG A 76 -0.94 5.80 3.12
C ARG A 76 -2.03 4.78 2.80
N ILE A 77 -1.64 3.54 2.52
CA ILE A 77 -2.54 2.41 2.23
C ILE A 77 -2.58 1.51 3.46
N LYS A 78 -3.72 0.86 3.69
CA LYS A 78 -3.85 -0.16 4.73
C LYS A 78 -2.91 -1.34 4.44
N ASP A 79 -2.14 -1.77 5.46
CA ASP A 79 -1.17 -2.86 5.36
C ASP A 79 -1.75 -4.12 4.70
N ASP A 80 -3.01 -4.47 4.98
CA ASP A 80 -3.69 -5.63 4.38
C ASP A 80 -3.85 -5.51 2.86
N ASP A 81 -4.30 -4.35 2.37
CA ASP A 81 -4.56 -4.13 0.95
C ASP A 81 -3.26 -3.93 0.18
N PHE A 82 -2.28 -3.31 0.82
CA PHE A 82 -0.91 -3.20 0.33
C PHE A 82 -0.26 -4.58 0.15
N THR A 83 -0.35 -5.44 1.16
CA THR A 83 0.20 -6.80 1.11
C THR A 83 -0.46 -7.65 0.01
N LYS A 84 -1.78 -7.54 -0.14
CA LYS A 84 -2.52 -8.18 -1.24
C LYS A 84 -2.02 -7.71 -2.61
N LYS A 85 -1.83 -6.39 -2.79
CA LYS A 85 -1.34 -5.85 -4.06
C LYS A 85 0.07 -6.35 -4.39
N ILE A 86 1.00 -6.26 -3.43
CA ILE A 86 2.37 -6.77 -3.63
C ILE A 86 2.32 -8.24 -4.03
N LYS A 87 1.56 -9.06 -3.31
CA LYS A 87 1.44 -10.48 -3.60
C LYS A 87 0.90 -10.72 -5.02
N ASN A 88 -0.08 -9.95 -5.46
CA ASN A 88 -0.62 -10.04 -6.81
C ASN A 88 0.44 -9.69 -7.87
N ILE A 89 1.13 -8.54 -7.71
CA ILE A 89 2.21 -8.13 -8.62
C ILE A 89 3.31 -9.19 -8.68
N TRP A 90 3.74 -9.70 -7.53
CA TRP A 90 4.74 -10.77 -7.46
C TRP A 90 4.29 -12.04 -8.15
N THR A 91 3.05 -12.47 -7.92
CA THR A 91 2.51 -13.67 -8.56
C THR A 91 2.46 -13.49 -10.09
N GLN A 92 2.07 -12.31 -10.56
CA GLN A 92 2.07 -11.98 -11.98
C GLN A 92 3.48 -12.01 -12.56
N TYR A 93 4.44 -11.36 -11.90
CA TYR A 93 5.84 -11.36 -12.30
C TYR A 93 6.43 -12.77 -12.37
N ILE A 94 6.26 -13.59 -11.32
CA ILE A 94 6.80 -14.95 -11.29
C ILE A 94 6.20 -15.82 -12.40
N ARG A 95 4.90 -15.70 -12.66
CA ARG A 95 4.25 -16.40 -13.77
C ARG A 95 4.82 -15.99 -15.11
N GLU A 96 5.01 -14.69 -15.31
CA GLU A 96 5.60 -14.17 -16.54
C GLU A 96 7.03 -14.66 -16.72
N GLN A 97 7.84 -14.59 -15.66
CA GLN A 97 9.21 -15.13 -15.66
C GLN A 97 9.25 -16.62 -15.96
N GLN A 98 8.31 -17.40 -15.43
CA GLN A 98 8.18 -18.81 -15.75
C GLN A 98 7.83 -19.02 -17.22
N ASN A 99 6.90 -18.25 -17.79
CA ASN A 99 6.57 -18.36 -19.22
C ASN A 99 7.77 -18.02 -20.12
N VAL A 100 8.59 -17.03 -19.72
CA VAL A 100 9.81 -16.67 -20.45
C VAL A 100 10.91 -17.72 -20.29
N THR A 101 11.05 -18.32 -19.12
CA THR A 101 12.13 -19.27 -18.80
C THR A 101 11.79 -20.70 -19.23
N GLN A 102 10.52 -21.10 -19.16
CA GLN A 102 10.07 -22.40 -19.59
C GLN A 102 9.96 -22.42 -21.11
N ARG A 103 11.02 -22.90 -21.75
CA ARG A 103 10.92 -23.45 -23.11
C ARG A 103 10.26 -24.81 -23.01
N LYS A 104 9.17 -25.04 -23.74
CA LYS A 104 8.61 -26.39 -23.82
C LYS A 104 9.57 -27.24 -24.67
N THR A 105 9.90 -28.42 -24.18
CA THR A 105 10.68 -29.40 -24.95
C THR A 105 9.93 -29.71 -26.25
N GLY A 106 10.43 -29.18 -27.38
CA GLY A 106 9.83 -29.34 -28.71
C GLY A 106 9.44 -28.04 -29.44
N GLU A 107 9.52 -26.87 -28.79
CA GLU A 107 9.28 -25.58 -29.45
C GLU A 107 10.42 -25.24 -30.44
N GLY A 108 10.06 -24.97 -31.70
CA GLY A 108 10.98 -24.42 -32.70
C GLY A 108 11.40 -22.99 -32.36
N ALA A 109 12.46 -22.48 -32.98
CA ALA A 109 12.96 -21.12 -32.72
C ALA A 109 11.93 -19.99 -32.93
N ASP A 110 10.84 -20.28 -33.65
CA ASP A 110 9.74 -19.36 -33.98
C ASP A 110 8.59 -19.37 -32.95
N ASP A 111 8.59 -20.31 -31.98
CA ASP A 111 7.52 -20.51 -30.99
C ASP A 111 7.95 -20.07 -29.57
N VAL A 112 9.02 -19.27 -29.49
CA VAL A 112 9.52 -18.72 -28.22
C VAL A 112 8.50 -17.72 -27.68
N TYR A 113 8.06 -17.91 -26.43
CA TYR A 113 7.14 -17.00 -25.77
C TYR A 113 7.66 -15.55 -25.79
N VAL A 114 6.95 -14.68 -26.52
CA VAL A 114 7.13 -13.23 -26.46
C VAL A 114 6.08 -12.68 -25.51
N SER A 115 6.53 -12.15 -24.39
CA SER A 115 5.66 -11.51 -23.40
C SER A 115 4.87 -10.38 -24.03
N LYS A 116 3.54 -10.39 -23.85
CA LYS A 116 2.58 -9.43 -24.44
C LYS A 116 2.80 -7.98 -23.99
N TRP A 117 3.63 -7.80 -22.97
CA TRP A 117 3.88 -6.53 -22.29
C TRP A 117 5.22 -5.89 -22.65
N ILE A 118 5.91 -6.43 -23.67
CA ILE A 118 7.05 -5.78 -24.34
C ILE A 118 6.54 -4.84 -25.43
#